data_AF-A0A2I0QFX7-F1
#
_entry.id   AF-A0A2I0QFX7-F1
#
_cell.length_a   1.000
_cell.length_b   1.000
_cell.length_c   1.000
_cell.angle_alpha   90.00
_cell.angle_beta   90.00
_cell.angle_gamma   90.00
#
_symmetry.space_group_name_H-M   'P 1'
#
loop_
_entity.id
_entity.type
_entity.pdbx_description
1 polymer ?
#
loop_
_entity_poly.entity_id
_entity_poly.type
_entity_poly.pdbx_seq_one_letter_code
_entity_poly.pdbx_strand_id
1 'polypeptide(L)' 'MAILTEYEREILKKFSDGKKIESKEEMDVLDDWASVGFVSFEFLSGTARLTEGGKKHLYR' A
#
# COMPACT_ATOMS: atom_id res chain seq x y z
N MET A 1 6.29 14.27 8.42
CA MET A 1 6.71 12.86 8.47
C MET A 1 5.43 12.08 8.67
N ALA A 2 4.92 11.40 7.64
CA ALA A 2 3.68 10.63 7.77
C ALA A 2 3.93 9.50 8.76
N ILE A 3 3.21 9.48 9.87
CA ILE A 3 3.30 8.41 10.86
C ILE A 3 2.28 7.37 10.42
N LEU A 4 2.76 6.17 10.08
CA LEU A 4 1.92 5.02 9.81
C LEU A 4 1.11 4.67 11.06
N THR A 5 -0.21 4.70 10.95
CA THR A 5 -1.07 4.07 11.95
C THR A 5 -0.91 2.55 11.90
N GLU A 6 -1.30 1.87 12.98
CA GLU A 6 -1.25 0.41 13.04
C GLU A 6 -2.12 -0.23 11.95
N TYR A 7 -3.29 0.36 11.68
CA TYR A 7 -4.21 -0.05 10.61
C TYR A 7 -3.58 0.07 9.21
N GLU A 8 -2.99 1.22 8.88
CA GLU A 8 -2.33 1.40 7.58
C GLU A 8 -1.13 0.45 7.42
N ARG A 9 -0.39 0.21 8.51
CA ARG A 9 0.72 -0.74 8.51
C ARG A 9 0.25 -2.16 8.20
N GLU A 10 -0.89 -2.59 8.75
CA GLU A 10 -1.46 -3.91 8.43
C GLU A 10 -1.91 -4.00 6.97
N ILE A 11 -2.54 -2.95 6.44
CA ILE A 11 -2.92 -2.87 5.03
C ILE A 11 -1.66 -2.93 4.15
N LEU A 12 -0.67 -2.06 4.36
CA LEU A 12 0.53 -2.06 3.54
C LEU A 12 1.28 -3.41 3.61
N LYS A 13 1.34 -4.05 4.79
CA LYS A 13 1.86 -5.43 4.91
C LYS A 13 1.08 -6.43 4.08
N LYS A 14 -0.26 -6.34 4.06
CA LYS A 14 -1.14 -7.21 3.24
C LYS A 14 -0.83 -7.10 1.74
N PHE A 15 -0.36 -5.93 1.28
CA PHE A 15 -0.02 -5.66 -0.12
C PHE A 15 1.50 -5.70 -0.41
N SER A 16 2.33 -6.29 0.48
CA SER A 16 3.79 -6.38 0.29
C SER A 16 4.19 -7.06 -1.03
N ASP A 17 3.49 -8.13 -1.38
CA ASP A 17 3.81 -9.02 -2.50
C ASP A 17 2.80 -8.94 -3.65
N GLY A 18 1.88 -7.98 -3.60
CA GLY A 18 0.81 -7.84 -4.57
C GLY A 18 -0.44 -8.60 -4.17
N LYS A 19 -1.53 -7.86 -3.94
CA LYS A 19 -2.84 -8.45 -3.64
C LYS A 19 -3.95 -7.67 -4.32
N LYS A 20 -5.08 -8.35 -4.56
CA LYS A 20 -6.29 -7.72 -5.08
C LYS A 20 -6.90 -6.81 -4.02
N ILE A 21 -7.36 -5.64 -4.42
CA ILE A 21 -8.05 -4.70 -3.54
C ILE A 21 -9.48 -5.22 -3.37
N GLU A 22 -9.90 -5.43 -2.12
CA GLU A 22 -11.17 -6.07 -1.78
C GLU A 22 -12.14 -5.08 -1.12
N SER A 23 -11.65 -3.98 -0.56
CA SER A 23 -12.47 -2.96 0.09
C SER A 23 -12.11 -1.54 -0.35
N LYS A 24 -13.06 -0.63 -0.16
CA LYS A 24 -12.83 0.81 -0.38
C LYS A 24 -11.80 1.38 0.62
N GLU A 25 -11.81 0.90 1.85
CA GLU A 25 -10.87 1.36 2.88
C GLU A 25 -9.42 1.00 2.53
N GLU A 26 -9.20 -0.20 1.97
CA GLU A 26 -7.89 -0.59 1.44
C GLU A 26 -7.47 0.35 0.30
N MET A 27 -8.40 0.67 -0.60
CA MET A 27 -8.13 1.57 -1.72
C MET A 27 -7.73 2.97 -1.23
N ASP A 28 -8.47 3.53 -0.28
CA ASP A 28 -8.21 4.87 0.27
C ASP A 28 -6.80 4.94 0.88
N VAL A 29 -6.43 3.95 1.70
CA VAL A 29 -5.06 3.87 2.27
C VAL A 29 -4.01 3.69 1.18
N LEU A 30 -4.22 2.77 0.24
CA LEU A 30 -3.26 2.51 -0.82
C LEU A 30 -3.06 3.73 -1.74
N ASP A 31 -4.09 4.55 -1.96
CA ASP A 31 -4.02 5.75 -2.79
C ASP A 31 -3.18 6.86 -2.12
N ASP A 32 -3.38 7.06 -0.81
CA ASP A 32 -2.56 7.99 -0.02
C ASP A 32 -1.07 7.63 -0.11
N TRP A 33 -0.74 6.33 0.00
CA TRP A 33 0.63 5.86 -0.08
C TRP A 33 1.17 5.72 -1.52
N ALA A 34 0.28 5.64 -2.52
CA ALA A 34 0.65 5.72 -3.93
C ALA A 34 1.06 7.15 -4.31
N SER A 35 0.43 8.18 -3.73
CA SER A 35 0.75 9.59 -3.99
C SER A 35 2.20 9.94 -3.66
N VAL A 36 2.80 9.24 -2.68
CA VAL A 36 4.20 9.39 -2.26
C VAL A 36 5.14 8.34 -2.90
N GLY A 37 4.63 7.51 -3.81
CA GLY A 37 5.40 6.51 -4.55
C GLY A 37 5.72 5.23 -3.80
N PHE A 38 5.02 4.93 -2.69
CA PHE A 38 5.23 3.73 -1.88
C PHE A 38 4.38 2.55 -2.31
N VAL A 39 3.30 2.81 -3.06
CA VAL A 39 2.40 1.80 -3.62
C VAL A 39 2.36 1.94 -5.15
N SER A 40 2.21 0.81 -5.84
CA SER A 40 1.97 0.73 -7.28
C SER A 40 0.70 -0.06 -7.54
N PHE A 41 -0.17 0.48 -8.40
CA PHE A 41 -1.40 -0.16 -8.84
C PHE A 41 -1.22 -0.84 -10.19
N GLU A 42 -1.70 -2.08 -10.29
CA GLU A 42 -1.84 -2.82 -11.53
C GLU A 42 -3.30 -2.75 -11.97
N PHE A 43 -3.63 -1.73 -12.76
CA PHE A 43 -5.01 -1.39 -13.15
C PHE A 43 -5.74 -2.51 -13.91
N LEU A 44 -5.01 -3.37 -14.62
CA LEU A 44 -5.59 -4.47 -15.39
C LEU A 44 -6.10 -5.62 -14.50
N SER A 45 -5.46 -5.83 -13.35
CA SER A 45 -5.76 -6.91 -12.41
C SER A 45 -6.52 -6.43 -11.17
N GLY A 46 -6.61 -5.11 -10.96
CA GLY A 46 -7.18 -4.54 -9.73
C GLY A 46 -6.34 -4.90 -8.50
N THR A 47 -5.04 -5.12 -8.70
CA THR A 47 -4.08 -5.45 -7.65
C THR A 47 -3.25 -4.24 -7.31
N ALA A 48 -2.81 -4.16 -6.05
CA ALA A 48 -1.84 -3.19 -5.59
C ALA A 48 -0.64 -3.92 -4.98
N ARG A 49 0.54 -3.31 -5.07
CA ARG A 49 1.75 -3.83 -4.43
C ARG A 49 2.60 -2.70 -3.89
N LEU A 50 3.38 -2.98 -2.85
CA LEU A 50 4.40 -2.05 -2.38
C LEU A 50 5.55 -1.91 -3.37
N THR A 51 6.03 -0.68 -3.54
CA THR A 51 7.30 -0.42 -4.20
C THR A 51 8.46 -0.73 -3.24
N GLU A 52 9.67 -0.85 -3.77
CA GLU A 52 10.87 -1.04 -2.93
C GLU A 52 11.05 0.09 -1.90
N GLY A 53 10.66 1.32 -2.25
CA GLY A 53 10.62 2.45 -1.33
C GLY A 53 9.59 2.27 -0.21
N GLY A 54 8.39 1.82 -0.55
CA GLY A 54 7.33 1.51 0.42
C GLY A 54 7.69 0.38 1.36
N LYS A 55 8.27 -0.72 0.85
CA LYS A 55 8.78 -1.81 1.68
C LYS A 55 9.83 -1.31 2.66
N LYS A 56 10.82 -0.55 2.19
CA LYS A 56 11.87 0.00 3.06
C LYS A 56 11.31 0.94 4.13
N HIS A 57 10.27 1.71 3.82
CA HIS A 57 9.61 2.57 4.80
C HIS A 57 8.83 1.77 5.85
N LEU A 58 8.15 0.71 5.43
CA LEU A 58 7.31 -0.13 6.30
C LEU A 58 8.12 -0.92 7.34
N TYR A 59 9.32 -1.40 6.96
CA TYR A 59 10.19 -2.25 7.79
C TYR A 59 11.33 -1.49 8.48
N ARG A 60 11.38 -0.16 8.39
CA ARG A 60 12.35 0.70 9.08
C ARG A 60 11.84 1.09 10.47
#